data_AF-A0A6B1GQR4-F1
#
_entry.id   AF-A0A6B1GQR4-F1
#
_cell.length_a   1.000
_cell.length_b   1.000
_cell.length_c   1.000
_cell.angle_alpha   90.00
_cell.angle_beta   90.00
_cell.angle_gamma   90.00
#
_symmetry.space_group_name_H-M   'P 1'
#
loop_
_entity.id
_entity.type
_entity.pdbx_description
1 polymer ?
#
loop_
_entity_poly.entity_id
_entity_poly.type
_entity_poly.pdbx_seq_one_letter_code
_entity_poly.pdbx_strand_id
1 'polypeptide(L)'
;MESIDAERVESYLRALQNNICQTLESLSESDRFFEDQWEYSGGGGGASRVLESGEVFEKAGVNFSSIHGVKLPKAATAKRTDLEDKPFSAMGVSLVLHPMNPYVPTTHMNVRFIHIDKQKWWFGGGFDLTPYYGFVEDAVHWHQSAADACEGFGEG
;
A
#
# COMPACT_ATOMS: atom_id res chain seq x y z
N MET A 1 -21.83 -18.43 -6.96
CA MET A 1 -21.20 -17.35 -6.20
C MET A 1 -19.72 -17.43 -6.53
N GLU A 2 -19.17 -16.45 -7.25
CA GLU A 2 -17.73 -16.46 -7.58
C GLU A 2 -16.93 -16.50 -6.27
N SER A 3 -16.00 -17.45 -6.19
CA SER A 3 -15.06 -17.54 -5.08
C SER A 3 -14.06 -16.40 -5.16
N ILE A 4 -13.73 -15.81 -4.01
CA ILE A 4 -12.66 -14.81 -3.89
C ILE A 4 -11.34 -15.41 -4.39
N ASP A 5 -10.67 -14.73 -5.31
CA ASP A 5 -9.33 -15.10 -5.79
C ASP A 5 -8.27 -14.26 -5.06
N ALA A 6 -7.96 -14.68 -3.83
CA ALA A 6 -6.98 -13.99 -2.99
C ALA A 6 -5.54 -14.11 -3.52
N GLU A 7 -5.23 -15.19 -4.23
CA GLU A 7 -3.91 -15.42 -4.83
C GLU A 7 -3.63 -14.42 -5.95
N ARG A 8 -4.64 -14.10 -6.77
CA ARG A 8 -4.53 -13.06 -7.81
C ARG A 8 -4.31 -11.68 -7.19
N VAL A 9 -4.99 -11.35 -6.09
CA VAL A 9 -4.78 -10.08 -5.39
C VAL A 9 -3.38 -10.00 -4.79
N GLU A 10 -2.91 -11.08 -4.16
CA GLU A 10 -1.55 -11.14 -3.61
C GLU A 10 -0.49 -10.96 -4.70
N SER A 11 -0.66 -11.66 -5.83
CA SER A 11 0.22 -11.56 -7.00
C SER A 11 0.28 -10.13 -7.54
N TYR A 12 -0.88 -9.46 -7.64
CA TYR A 12 -0.96 -8.05 -8.03
C TYR A 12 -0.21 -7.14 -7.06
N LEU A 13 -0.41 -7.32 -5.75
CA LEU A 13 0.22 -6.47 -4.72
C LEU A 13 1.75 -6.64 -4.68
N ARG A 14 2.27 -7.86 -4.85
CA ARG A 14 3.71 -8.11 -4.98
C ARG A 14 4.29 -7.45 -6.23
N ALA A 15 3.58 -7.57 -7.37
CA ALA A 15 3.98 -6.89 -8.60
C ALA A 15 3.95 -5.36 -8.44
N LEU A 16 2.96 -4.81 -7.73
CA LEU A 16 2.87 -3.38 -7.44
C LEU A 16 4.07 -2.89 -6.62
N GLN A 17 4.45 -3.59 -5.54
CA GLN A 17 5.65 -3.25 -4.77
C GLN A 17 6.90 -3.26 -5.66
N ASN A 18 7.06 -4.28 -6.50
CA ASN A 18 8.19 -4.39 -7.43
C ASN A 18 8.24 -3.21 -8.40
N ASN A 19 7.12 -2.90 -9.06
CA ASN A 19 7.05 -1.84 -10.04
C ASN A 19 7.34 -0.47 -9.41
N ILE A 20 6.80 -0.21 -8.22
CA ILE A 20 7.05 1.05 -7.50
C ILE A 20 8.53 1.17 -7.15
N CYS A 21 9.13 0.14 -6.52
CA CYS A 21 10.55 0.17 -6.16
C CYS A 21 11.44 0.38 -7.40
N GLN A 22 11.22 -0.37 -8.48
CA GLN A 22 12.00 -0.22 -9.72
C GLN A 22 11.85 1.17 -10.33
N THR A 23 10.64 1.74 -10.31
CA THR A 23 10.39 3.09 -10.81
C THR A 23 11.15 4.14 -9.99
N LEU A 24 11.12 4.02 -8.65
CA LEU A 24 11.82 4.94 -7.76
C LEU A 24 13.35 4.81 -7.88
N GLU A 25 13.87 3.59 -7.98
CA GLU A 25 15.30 3.35 -8.22
C GLU A 25 15.76 3.86 -9.59
N SER A 26 14.86 3.94 -10.60
CA SER A 26 15.22 4.49 -11.90
C SER A 26 15.46 6.00 -11.91
N LEU A 27 15.11 6.71 -10.82
CA LEU A 27 15.32 8.15 -10.69
C LEU A 27 16.77 8.53 -10.37
N SER A 28 17.61 7.57 -9.94
CA SER A 28 19.04 7.77 -9.71
C SER A 28 19.83 6.49 -10.01
N GLU A 29 21.06 6.64 -10.50
CA GLU A 29 21.95 5.50 -10.73
C GLU A 29 22.35 4.79 -9.42
N SER A 30 22.28 5.47 -8.28
CA SER A 30 22.81 4.99 -6.99
C SER A 30 21.76 4.51 -5.99
N ASP A 31 20.53 4.99 -6.11
CA ASP A 31 19.43 4.73 -5.18
C ASP A 31 18.95 3.27 -5.26
N ARG A 32 19.02 2.51 -4.16
CA ARG A 32 18.60 1.10 -4.10
C ARG A 32 17.84 0.80 -2.82
N PHE A 33 16.77 0.01 -2.94
CA PHE A 33 16.05 -0.52 -1.79
C PHE A 33 16.80 -1.72 -1.19
N PHE A 34 16.95 -1.71 0.13
CA PHE A 34 17.23 -2.91 0.90
C PHE A 34 15.93 -3.65 1.20
N GLU A 35 15.89 -4.95 0.93
CA GLU A 35 14.74 -5.80 1.21
C GLU A 35 14.97 -6.62 2.49
N ASP A 36 14.00 -6.54 3.41
CA ASP A 36 13.89 -7.37 4.59
C ASP A 36 12.63 -8.24 4.49
N GLN A 37 12.83 -9.56 4.34
CA GLN A 37 11.75 -10.53 4.34
C GLN A 37 11.53 -11.03 5.77
N TRP A 38 10.27 -11.04 6.20
CA TRP A 38 9.93 -11.40 7.57
C TRP A 38 8.67 -12.26 7.62
N GLU A 39 8.58 -13.08 8.67
CA GLU A 39 7.43 -13.92 8.96
C GLU A 39 6.68 -13.38 10.19
N TYR A 40 5.35 -13.48 10.17
CA TYR A 40 4.52 -13.13 11.32
C TYR A 40 4.25 -14.37 12.17
N SER A 41 4.51 -14.31 13.47
CA SER A 41 4.28 -15.44 14.38
C SER A 41 2.82 -15.92 14.43
N GLY A 42 1.87 -15.03 14.09
CA GLY A 42 0.45 -15.36 13.96
C GLY A 42 0.02 -15.97 12.62
N GLY A 43 0.94 -16.04 11.64
CA GLY A 43 0.69 -16.57 10.30
C GLY A 43 0.88 -15.54 9.18
N GLY A 44 1.54 -15.96 8.09
CA GLY A 44 1.91 -15.12 6.96
C GLY A 44 3.22 -14.37 7.18
N GLY A 45 3.35 -13.17 6.61
CA GLY A 45 4.58 -12.38 6.66
C GLY A 45 4.54 -11.18 5.73
N GLY A 46 5.72 -10.73 5.30
CA GLY A 46 5.85 -9.59 4.40
C GLY A 46 7.25 -9.38 3.88
N ALA A 47 7.38 -8.34 3.08
CA ALA A 47 8.65 -7.84 2.57
C ALA A 47 8.67 -6.33 2.77
N SER A 48 9.53 -5.86 3.66
CA SER A 48 9.78 -4.43 3.85
C SER A 48 10.90 -4.02 2.91
N ARG A 49 10.68 -2.98 2.10
CA ARG A 49 11.75 -2.41 1.27
C ARG A 49 12.02 -0.99 1.73
N VAL A 50 13.24 -0.74 2.14
CA VAL A 50 13.66 0.57 2.67
C VAL A 50 14.87 1.08 1.90
N LEU A 51 14.81 2.33 1.47
CA LEU A 51 15.92 3.10 0.94
C LEU A 51 16.17 4.23 1.92
N GLU A 52 17.41 4.39 2.38
CA GLU A 52 17.82 5.45 3.30
C GLU A 52 19.07 6.14 2.77
N SER A 53 19.19 7.45 3.01
CA SER A 53 20.35 8.26 2.62
C SER A 53 20.64 8.19 1.10
N GLY A 54 19.58 8.21 0.28
CA GLY A 54 19.69 8.24 -1.17
C GLY A 54 19.95 9.64 -1.74
N GLU A 55 20.14 9.70 -3.04
CA GLU A 55 20.30 10.93 -3.81
C GLU A 55 18.95 11.66 -3.96
N VAL A 56 17.88 10.94 -4.31
CA VAL A 56 16.54 11.52 -4.52
C VAL A 56 15.72 11.48 -3.23
N PHE A 57 15.82 10.39 -2.47
CA PHE A 57 15.05 10.17 -1.26
C PHE A 57 15.94 10.16 -0.01
N GLU A 58 15.60 11.00 0.96
CA GLU A 58 16.19 10.92 2.30
C GLU A 58 15.83 9.56 2.93
N LYS A 59 14.55 9.20 2.78
CA LYS A 59 14.02 7.91 3.21
C LYS A 59 12.80 7.52 2.37
N ALA A 60 12.77 6.29 1.88
CA ALA A 60 11.60 5.71 1.22
C ALA A 60 11.32 4.33 1.78
N GLY A 61 10.07 4.06 2.13
CA GLY A 61 9.61 2.74 2.56
C GLY A 61 8.48 2.27 1.66
N VAL A 62 8.60 1.08 1.09
CA VAL A 62 7.56 0.42 0.29
C VAL A 62 7.36 -0.99 0.83
N ASN A 63 6.32 -1.19 1.61
CA ASN A 63 6.12 -2.40 2.40
C ASN A 63 4.96 -3.21 1.85
N PHE A 64 5.20 -4.51 1.67
CA PHE A 64 4.19 -5.50 1.39
C PHE A 64 3.98 -6.38 2.63
N SER A 65 2.73 -6.73 2.90
CA SER A 65 2.39 -7.75 3.89
C SER A 65 1.23 -8.60 3.40
N SER A 66 1.25 -9.88 3.77
CA SER A 66 0.14 -10.82 3.63
C SER A 66 0.12 -11.66 4.90
N ILE A 67 -0.82 -11.35 5.79
CA ILE A 67 -0.98 -12.02 7.08
C ILE A 67 -2.31 -12.75 7.13
N HIS A 68 -2.35 -13.81 7.93
CA HIS A 68 -3.59 -14.52 8.22
C HIS A 68 -3.63 -14.87 9.69
N GLY A 69 -4.84 -15.02 10.24
CA GLY A 69 -4.99 -15.36 11.64
C GLY A 69 -6.40 -15.85 11.98
N VAL A 70 -6.54 -16.33 13.21
CA VAL A 70 -7.79 -16.90 13.72
C VAL A 70 -8.77 -15.86 14.28
N LYS A 71 -8.30 -14.63 14.56
CA LYS A 71 -9.11 -13.55 15.15
C LYS A 71 -8.73 -12.19 14.58
N LEU A 72 -9.71 -11.42 14.11
CA LEU A 72 -9.49 -10.03 13.72
C LEU A 72 -9.02 -9.16 14.90
N PRO A 73 -8.17 -8.14 14.67
CA PRO A 73 -7.85 -7.15 15.69
C PRO A 73 -9.12 -6.43 16.18
N LYS A 74 -9.16 -6.09 17.48
CA LYS A 74 -10.31 -5.39 18.09
C LYS A 74 -10.71 -4.10 17.36
N ALA A 75 -9.74 -3.40 16.76
CA ALA A 75 -10.01 -2.20 15.95
C ALA A 75 -10.88 -2.49 14.71
N ALA A 76 -10.78 -3.69 14.14
CA ALA A 76 -11.57 -4.12 12.98
C ALA A 76 -12.96 -4.67 13.37
N THR A 77 -13.13 -5.16 14.61
CA THR A 77 -14.40 -5.71 15.11
C THR A 77 -15.23 -4.70 15.91
N ALA A 78 -14.67 -3.55 16.30
CA ALA A 78 -15.34 -2.54 17.14
C ALA A 78 -16.70 -2.06 16.59
N LYS A 79 -16.89 -2.06 15.26
CA LYS A 79 -18.16 -1.74 14.59
C LYS A 79 -18.83 -2.95 13.91
N ARG A 80 -18.24 -4.14 14.04
CA ARG A 80 -18.62 -5.37 13.31
C ARG A 80 -18.42 -6.59 14.23
N THR A 81 -19.18 -6.62 15.31
CA THR A 81 -19.09 -7.67 16.35
C THR A 81 -19.46 -9.07 15.83
N ASP A 82 -20.21 -9.16 14.72
CA ASP A 82 -20.53 -10.41 14.01
C ASP A 82 -19.33 -11.07 13.30
N LEU A 83 -18.18 -10.39 13.31
CA LEU A 83 -16.91 -10.84 12.73
C LEU A 83 -15.88 -11.27 13.80
N GLU A 84 -16.23 -11.18 15.08
CA GLU A 84 -15.39 -11.67 16.16
C GLU A 84 -15.11 -13.17 15.99
N ASP A 85 -13.88 -13.58 16.31
CA ASP A 85 -13.41 -14.97 16.29
C ASP A 85 -13.49 -15.70 14.93
N LYS A 86 -13.62 -14.97 13.82
CA LYS A 86 -13.54 -15.56 12.47
C LYS A 86 -12.12 -15.51 11.91
N PRO A 87 -11.72 -16.54 11.12
CA PRO A 87 -10.45 -16.52 10.42
C PRO A 87 -10.44 -15.40 9.40
N PHE A 88 -9.32 -14.68 9.33
CA PHE A 88 -9.12 -13.57 8.42
C PHE A 88 -7.80 -13.71 7.67
N SER A 89 -7.75 -13.09 6.50
CA SER A 89 -6.49 -12.71 5.86
C SER A 89 -6.55 -11.24 5.48
N ALA A 90 -5.42 -10.57 5.63
CA ALA A 90 -5.22 -9.19 5.23
C ALA A 90 -3.90 -9.09 4.47
N MET A 91 -3.95 -8.49 3.30
CA MET A 91 -2.78 -8.24 2.47
C MET A 91 -2.80 -6.81 1.95
N GLY A 92 -1.64 -6.23 1.70
CA GLY A 92 -1.56 -4.88 1.18
C GLY A 92 -0.16 -4.39 0.91
N VAL A 93 -0.11 -3.29 0.15
CA VAL A 93 1.08 -2.47 -0.06
C VAL A 93 0.84 -1.12 0.61
N SER A 94 1.85 -0.63 1.32
CA SER A 94 1.86 0.71 1.90
C SER A 94 3.21 1.36 1.64
N LEU A 95 3.22 2.65 1.34
CA LEU A 95 4.46 3.40 1.21
C LEU A 95 4.39 4.78 1.85
N VAL A 96 5.57 5.27 2.22
CA VAL A 96 5.84 6.67 2.52
C VAL A 96 7.17 7.03 1.89
N LEU A 97 7.21 8.12 1.12
CA LEU A 97 8.39 8.62 0.45
C LEU A 97 8.72 10.01 1.00
N HIS A 98 9.94 10.19 1.49
CA HIS A 98 10.50 11.46 1.92
C HIS A 98 11.63 11.87 0.98
N PRO A 99 11.37 12.77 0.02
CA PRO A 99 12.39 13.28 -0.89
C PRO A 99 13.43 14.15 -0.17
N MET A 100 14.67 14.17 -0.68
CA MET A 100 15.73 15.07 -0.21
C MET A 100 15.43 16.55 -0.53
N ASN A 101 14.84 16.80 -1.69
CA ASN A 101 14.57 18.15 -2.17
C ASN A 101 13.20 18.64 -1.64
N PRO A 102 13.12 19.76 -0.89
CA PRO A 102 11.88 20.25 -0.31
C PRO A 102 10.84 20.73 -1.35
N TYR A 103 11.23 20.91 -2.61
CA TYR A 103 10.30 21.17 -3.70
C TYR A 103 9.60 19.91 -4.22
N VAL A 104 10.01 18.72 -3.76
CA VAL A 104 9.33 17.45 -4.04
C VAL A 104 8.52 17.06 -2.79
N PRO A 105 7.19 16.86 -2.91
CA PRO A 105 6.33 16.54 -1.76
C PRO A 105 6.62 15.17 -1.14
N THR A 106 6.36 15.06 0.17
CA THR A 106 6.20 13.74 0.79
C THR A 106 4.95 13.06 0.22
N THR A 107 5.03 11.77 -0.07
CA THR A 107 3.92 11.01 -0.64
C THR A 107 3.62 9.78 0.21
N HIS A 108 2.34 9.51 0.44
CA HIS A 108 1.85 8.29 1.05
C HIS A 108 0.86 7.58 0.12
N MET A 109 0.84 6.25 0.15
CA MET A 109 -0.16 5.43 -0.53
C MET A 109 -0.37 4.11 0.21
N ASN A 110 -1.60 3.63 0.20
CA ASN A 110 -1.98 2.32 0.71
C ASN A 110 -3.01 1.66 -0.21
N VAL A 111 -2.84 0.38 -0.52
CA VAL A 111 -3.89 -0.48 -1.09
C VAL A 111 -3.88 -1.79 -0.32
N ARG A 112 -5.04 -2.19 0.19
CA ARG A 112 -5.20 -3.41 0.99
C ARG A 112 -6.48 -4.16 0.65
N PHE A 113 -6.40 -5.46 0.84
CA PHE A 113 -7.50 -6.40 0.68
C PHE A 113 -7.66 -7.21 1.96
N ILE A 114 -8.89 -7.32 2.44
CA ILE A 114 -9.23 -8.08 3.65
C ILE A 114 -10.36 -9.04 3.31
N HIS A 115 -10.20 -10.31 3.68
CA HIS A 115 -11.28 -11.29 3.59
C HIS A 115 -11.44 -12.10 4.87
N ILE A 116 -12.68 -12.47 5.15
CA ILE A 116 -13.10 -13.21 6.34
C ILE A 116 -13.94 -14.40 5.89
N ASP A 117 -13.53 -15.59 6.34
CA ASP A 117 -14.31 -16.83 6.20
C ASP A 117 -14.85 -17.07 4.77
N LYS A 118 -14.07 -16.67 3.75
CA LYS A 118 -14.34 -16.76 2.30
C LYS A 118 -15.63 -16.08 1.79
N GLN A 119 -16.43 -15.45 2.66
CA GLN A 119 -17.73 -14.89 2.31
C GLN A 119 -17.80 -13.36 2.38
N LYS A 120 -17.02 -12.75 3.27
CA LYS A 120 -17.01 -11.30 3.46
C LYS A 120 -15.64 -10.75 3.10
N TRP A 121 -15.60 -9.74 2.26
CA TRP A 121 -14.36 -9.11 1.84
C TRP A 121 -14.58 -7.64 1.52
N TRP A 122 -13.50 -6.87 1.56
CA TRP A 122 -13.48 -5.51 1.09
C TRP A 122 -12.05 -5.09 0.73
N PHE A 123 -11.95 -4.14 -0.19
CA PHE A 123 -10.73 -3.38 -0.41
C PHE A 123 -10.73 -2.12 0.45
N GLY A 124 -9.56 -1.57 0.67
CA GLY A 124 -9.38 -0.22 1.19
C GLY A 124 -8.08 0.36 0.66
N GLY A 125 -7.98 1.69 0.64
CA GLY A 125 -6.78 2.33 0.16
C GLY A 125 -6.95 3.81 -0.06
N GLY A 126 -5.95 4.39 -0.71
CA GLY A 126 -5.87 5.80 -1.06
C GLY A 126 -4.42 6.22 -1.21
N PHE A 127 -4.23 7.44 -1.69
CA PHE A 127 -2.94 8.09 -1.78
C PHE A 127 -3.11 9.58 -1.54
N ASP A 128 -2.04 10.22 -1.08
CA ASP A 128 -2.03 11.62 -0.70
C ASP A 128 -0.65 12.24 -0.86
N LEU A 129 -0.65 13.55 -1.12
CA LEU A 129 0.51 14.36 -1.40
C LEU A 129 0.64 15.43 -0.33
N THR A 130 1.81 15.51 0.31
CA THR A 130 2.11 16.46 1.39
C THR A 130 3.26 17.37 0.95
N PRO A 131 2.96 18.51 0.27
CA PRO A 131 3.98 19.44 -0.18
C PRO A 131 4.55 20.27 0.98
N TYR A 132 5.84 20.58 0.92
CA TYR A 132 6.46 21.61 1.77
C TYR A 132 6.33 22.98 1.12
N TYR A 133 6.70 23.06 -0.16
CA TYR A 133 6.43 24.18 -1.05
C TYR A 133 5.46 23.71 -2.13
N GLY A 134 4.19 24.14 -2.03
CA GLY A 134 3.14 23.70 -2.95
C GLY A 134 3.14 24.45 -4.28
N PHE A 135 2.96 23.71 -5.37
CA PHE A 135 2.71 24.24 -6.71
C PHE A 135 1.28 23.91 -7.14
N VAL A 136 0.60 24.88 -7.77
CA VAL A 136 -0.81 24.71 -8.17
C VAL A 136 -0.92 23.65 -9.26
N GLU A 137 0.04 23.63 -10.17
CA GLU A 137 0.11 22.68 -11.29
C GLU A 137 0.23 21.24 -10.79
N ASP A 138 1.05 21.00 -9.76
CA ASP A 138 1.21 19.68 -9.15
C ASP A 138 -0.07 19.22 -8.45
N ALA A 139 -0.75 20.13 -7.73
CA ALA A 139 -2.02 19.82 -7.09
C ALA A 139 -3.11 19.46 -8.14
N VAL A 140 -3.20 20.23 -9.22
CA VAL A 140 -4.12 19.95 -10.33
C VAL A 140 -3.79 18.61 -10.97
N HIS A 141 -2.53 18.35 -11.29
CA HIS A 141 -2.08 17.10 -11.89
C HIS A 141 -2.37 15.89 -11.00
N TRP A 142 -2.11 16.00 -9.69
CA TRP A 142 -2.37 14.94 -8.71
C TRP A 142 -3.86 14.61 -8.62
N HIS A 143 -4.70 15.63 -8.48
CA HIS A 143 -6.15 15.44 -8.40
C HIS A 143 -6.77 14.96 -9.71
N GLN A 144 -6.25 15.41 -10.86
CA GLN A 144 -6.71 14.92 -12.16
C GLN A 144 -6.36 13.44 -12.34
N SER A 145 -5.12 13.05 -12.02
CA SER A 145 -4.71 11.63 -12.04
C SER A 145 -5.60 10.75 -11.15
N ALA A 146 -6.02 11.28 -9.98
CA ALA A 146 -6.96 10.58 -9.10
C ALA A 146 -8.37 10.49 -9.69
N ALA A 147 -8.87 11.56 -10.31
CA ALA A 147 -10.16 11.55 -10.99
C ALA A 147 -10.19 10.56 -12.15
N ASP A 148 -9.15 10.56 -12.99
CA ASP A 148 -9.00 9.65 -14.12
C ASP A 148 -8.94 8.18 -13.65
N ALA A 149 -8.27 7.89 -12.53
CA ALA A 149 -8.22 6.55 -11.96
C ALA A 149 -9.58 6.08 -11.39
N CYS A 150 -10.45 7.01 -10.99
CA CYS A 150 -11.80 6.73 -10.51
C CYS A 150 -12.85 6.70 -11.64
N GLU A 151 -12.52 7.21 -12.83
CA GLU A 151 -13.44 7.26 -13.96
C GLU A 151 -13.92 5.84 -14.33
N GLY A 152 -15.24 5.70 -14.54
CA GLY A 152 -15.86 4.41 -14.87
C GLY A 152 -16.22 3.52 -13.67
N PHE A 153 -15.89 3.90 -12.43
CA PHE A 153 -16.23 3.16 -11.22
C PHE A 153 -17.45 3.71 -10.43
N GLY A 154 -18.05 4.81 -10.90
CA GLY A 154 -19.29 5.37 -10.35
C GLY A 154 -19.59 6.79 -10.88
N GLU A 155 -20.82 7.26 -10.67
CA GLU A 155 -21.16 8.68 -10.79
C GLU A 155 -20.83 9.33 -9.43
N GLY A 156 -19.87 10.27 -9.43
CA GLY A 156 -19.45 10.99 -8.21
C GLY A 156 -20.56 11.80 -7.56
#